data_AF-A0A2W4S615-F1
#
_entry.id   AF-A0A2W4S615-F1
#
_cell.length_a   1.000
_cell.length_b   1.000
_cell.length_c   1.000
_cell.angle_alpha   90.00
_cell.angle_beta   90.00
_cell.angle_gamma   90.00
#
_symmetry.space_group_name_H-M   'P 1'
#
loop_
_entity.id
_entity.type
_entity.pdbx_description
1 polymer ?
#
loop_
_entity_poly.entity_id
_entity_poly.type
_entity_poly.pdbx_seq_one_letter_code
_entity_poly.pdbx_strand_id
1 'polypeptide(L)'
;FRKTGEDEETHSAKGKLTLYIDDQPVGEAEIMTQPGHFSLTGDGLCVGRDSGSSVSPDYDPPFEFEGGTIDRVVIDVTGAPFVDHEKEVKRYLTRD
;
A
#
# COMPACT_ATOMS: atom_id res chain seq x y z
N PHE A 1 8.53 4.29 -0.08
CA PHE A 1 9.27 4.83 -1.24
C PHE A 1 9.59 6.30 -1.00
N ARG A 2 10.64 6.84 -1.61
CA ARG A 2 10.94 8.28 -1.53
C ARG A 2 10.13 9.01 -2.60
N LYS A 3 9.14 9.84 -2.21
CA LYS A 3 8.38 10.67 -3.18
C LYS A 3 9.36 11.61 -3.90
N THR A 4 9.35 11.60 -5.22
CA THR A 4 10.16 12.48 -6.08
C THR A 4 9.29 13.43 -6.90
N GLY A 5 7.99 13.17 -7.00
CA GLY A 5 7.07 14.02 -7.73
C GLY A 5 5.63 13.54 -7.64
N GLU A 6 4.82 14.10 -8.51
CA GLU A 6 3.40 13.79 -8.65
C GLU A 6 3.08 13.62 -10.13
N ASP A 7 2.16 12.71 -10.44
CA ASP A 7 1.64 12.55 -11.78
C ASP A 7 0.70 13.72 -12.14
N GLU A 8 0.88 14.32 -13.32
CA GLU A 8 0.10 15.51 -13.71
C GLU A 8 -1.36 15.19 -14.01
N GLU A 9 -1.64 13.99 -14.53
CA GLU A 9 -2.98 13.57 -14.92
C GLU A 9 -3.77 13.02 -13.72
N THR A 10 -3.14 12.13 -12.96
CA THR A 10 -3.82 11.40 -11.88
C THR A 10 -3.62 12.00 -10.49
N HIS A 11 -2.70 12.96 -10.33
CA HIS A 11 -2.29 13.51 -9.03
C HIS A 11 -1.77 12.45 -8.05
N SER A 12 -1.21 11.38 -8.61
CA SER A 12 -0.65 10.25 -7.87
C SER A 12 0.79 10.53 -7.45
N ALA A 13 1.18 10.19 -6.22
CA ALA A 13 2.56 10.33 -5.79
C ALA A 13 3.46 9.37 -6.57
N LYS A 14 4.55 9.89 -7.14
CA LYS A 14 5.60 9.14 -7.83
C LYS A 14 6.86 9.08 -6.98
N GLY A 15 7.62 8.00 -7.10
CA GLY A 15 9.03 7.99 -6.72
C GLY A 15 9.62 6.62 -6.51
N LYS A 16 10.84 6.60 -5.97
CA LYS A 16 11.69 5.40 -5.97
C LYS A 16 11.45 4.52 -4.76
N LEU A 17 11.14 3.26 -5.00
CA LEU A 17 11.03 2.20 -4.00
C LEU A 17 12.27 1.30 -4.08
N THR A 18 12.88 1.03 -2.93
CA THR A 18 13.97 0.06 -2.79
C THR A 18 13.49 -1.07 -1.89
N LEU A 19 13.67 -2.32 -2.33
CA LEU A 19 13.41 -3.52 -1.54
C LEU A 19 14.69 -3.90 -0.78
N TYR A 20 14.56 -4.16 0.51
CA TYR A 20 15.66 -4.61 1.36
C TYR A 20 15.38 -6.02 1.90
N ILE A 21 16.42 -6.85 1.94
CA ILE A 21 16.44 -8.13 2.66
C ILE A 21 17.70 -8.12 3.53
N ASP A 22 17.54 -8.35 4.83
CA ASP A 22 18.66 -8.30 5.80
C ASP A 22 19.48 -7.00 5.71
N ASP A 23 18.78 -5.86 5.64
CA ASP A 23 19.34 -4.52 5.45
C ASP A 23 20.14 -4.31 4.15
N GLN A 24 20.14 -5.29 3.24
CA GLN A 24 20.77 -5.19 1.92
C GLN A 24 19.75 -4.76 0.85
N PRO A 25 20.03 -3.73 0.05
CA PRO A 25 19.17 -3.35 -1.06
C PRO A 25 19.27 -4.42 -2.17
N VAL A 26 18.18 -5.13 -2.43
CA VAL A 26 18.12 -6.23 -3.41
C VAL A 26 17.38 -5.88 -4.69
N GLY A 27 16.66 -4.76 -4.72
CA GLY A 27 15.91 -4.33 -5.89
C GLY A 27 15.43 -2.90 -5.77
N GLU A 28 15.20 -2.26 -6.91
CA GLU A 28 14.77 -0.87 -6.95
C GLU A 28 13.91 -0.59 -8.19
N ALA A 29 12.86 0.22 -8.03
CA ALA A 29 11.99 0.63 -9.13
C ALA A 29 11.36 2.01 -8.87
N GLU A 30 11.05 2.72 -9.95
CA GLU A 30 10.11 3.84 -9.90
C GLU A 30 8.68 3.29 -9.75
N ILE A 31 7.94 3.83 -8.78
CA ILE A 31 6.56 3.45 -8.51
C ILE A 31 5.65 4.67 -8.50
N MET A 32 4.36 4.42 -8.68
CA MET A 32 3.29 5.40 -8.56
C MET A 32 2.23 4.86 -7.61
N THR A 33 1.71 5.69 -6.71
CA THR A 33 0.55 5.32 -5.87
C THR A 33 -0.72 5.28 -6.72
N GLN A 34 -1.67 4.39 -6.42
CA GLN A 34 -2.97 4.48 -7.08
C GLN A 34 -3.75 5.75 -6.63
N PRO A 35 -4.49 6.40 -7.52
CA PRO A 35 -5.33 7.54 -7.18
C PRO A 35 -6.68 7.06 -6.58
N GLY A 36 -6.69 6.51 -5.36
CA GLY A 36 -7.94 6.17 -4.65
C GLY A 36 -7.86 4.95 -3.75
N HIS A 37 -8.95 4.65 -3.03
CA HIS A 37 -9.06 3.40 -2.27
C HIS A 37 -9.64 2.30 -3.18
N PHE A 38 -8.96 1.15 -3.29
CA PHE A 38 -9.50 -0.01 -4.03
C PHE A 38 -10.57 -0.79 -3.27
N SER A 39 -10.74 -0.53 -1.96
CA SER A 39 -11.72 -1.23 -1.14
C SER A 39 -12.59 -0.23 -0.38
N LEU A 40 -13.90 -0.52 -0.35
CA LEU A 40 -14.90 0.24 0.39
C LEU A 40 -14.76 0.08 1.90
N THR A 41 -14.21 -1.04 2.36
CA THR A 41 -14.05 -1.36 3.79
C THR A 41 -12.63 -1.80 4.18
N GLY A 42 -11.72 -1.94 3.20
CA GLY A 42 -10.40 -2.55 3.39
C GLY A 42 -10.50 -4.07 3.64
N ASP A 43 -9.47 -4.84 3.29
CA ASP A 43 -9.28 -6.20 3.83
C ASP A 43 -8.80 -6.15 5.30
N GLY A 44 -8.43 -4.95 5.77
CA GLY A 44 -7.87 -4.73 7.09
C GLY A 44 -6.38 -5.05 7.12
N LEU A 45 -5.84 -5.25 8.32
CA LEU A 45 -4.47 -5.69 8.52
C LEU A 45 -4.46 -7.21 8.70
N CYS A 46 -3.82 -7.91 7.76
CA CYS A 46 -3.68 -9.36 7.80
C CYS A 46 -2.21 -9.75 8.01
N VAL A 47 -1.98 -10.78 8.85
CA VAL A 47 -0.65 -11.33 9.13
C VAL A 47 -0.68 -12.82 8.83
N GLY A 48 0.22 -13.26 7.97
CA GLY A 48 0.36 -14.68 7.60
C GLY A 48 -0.79 -15.26 6.79
N ARG A 49 -1.66 -14.41 6.24
CA ARG A 49 -2.79 -14.77 5.36
C ARG A 49 -3.32 -13.53 4.66
N ASP A 50 -4.22 -13.73 3.72
CA ASP A 50 -5.03 -12.68 3.09
C ASP A 50 -6.48 -13.21 2.91
N SER A 51 -7.50 -12.41 3.23
CA SER A 51 -8.93 -12.79 3.12
C SER A 51 -9.58 -12.37 1.80
N GLY A 52 -8.85 -11.62 0.98
CA GLY A 52 -9.29 -11.12 -0.30
C GLY A 52 -9.50 -12.20 -1.34
N SER A 53 -9.97 -11.76 -2.51
CA SER A 53 -10.10 -12.61 -3.69
C SER A 53 -8.75 -12.76 -4.38
N SER A 54 -8.52 -13.92 -4.99
CA SER A 54 -7.35 -14.13 -5.85
C SER A 54 -7.38 -13.18 -7.06
N VAL A 55 -6.20 -12.69 -7.48
CA VAL A 55 -6.08 -11.82 -8.67
C VAL A 55 -5.86 -12.62 -9.97
N SER A 56 -5.65 -13.94 -9.86
CA SER A 56 -5.66 -14.87 -10.99
C SER A 56 -6.25 -16.22 -10.56
N PRO A 57 -6.63 -17.09 -11.51
CA PRO A 57 -7.11 -18.45 -11.21
C PRO A 57 -6.02 -19.41 -10.69
N ASP A 58 -4.76 -18.98 -10.59
CA ASP A 58 -3.63 -19.86 -10.30
C ASP A 58 -3.47 -20.17 -8.80
N TYR A 59 -4.27 -19.52 -7.94
CA TYR A 59 -4.19 -19.66 -6.49
C TYR A 59 -5.51 -19.25 -5.81
N ASP A 60 -5.79 -19.80 -4.62
CA ASP A 60 -7.05 -19.63 -3.89
C ASP A 60 -6.84 -19.14 -2.44
N PRO A 61 -7.75 -18.31 -1.90
CA PRO A 61 -7.71 -17.88 -0.50
C PRO A 61 -7.88 -19.07 0.47
N PRO A 62 -7.33 -18.99 1.70
CA PRO A 62 -6.95 -17.77 2.44
C PRO A 62 -5.45 -17.42 2.38
N PHE A 63 -4.70 -17.95 1.42
CA PHE A 63 -3.29 -17.57 1.16
C PHE A 63 -2.40 -17.66 2.41
N GLU A 64 -2.48 -18.77 3.16
CA GLU A 64 -1.72 -18.92 4.41
C GLU A 64 -0.20 -18.87 4.15
N PHE A 65 0.52 -18.30 5.09
CA PHE A 65 1.98 -18.33 5.07
C PHE A 65 2.47 -19.76 5.33
N GLU A 66 3.19 -20.32 4.35
CA GLU A 66 3.75 -21.66 4.41
C GLU A 66 5.28 -21.65 4.48
N GLY A 67 5.87 -22.75 4.97
CA GLY A 67 7.33 -22.95 4.93
C GLY A 67 8.13 -22.23 6.01
N GLY A 68 7.49 -21.63 7.02
CA GLY A 68 8.19 -20.94 8.11
C GLY A 68 7.34 -20.67 9.35
N THR A 69 7.83 -19.79 10.23
CA THR A 69 7.10 -19.31 11.41
C THR A 69 7.23 -17.80 11.52
N ILE A 70 6.10 -17.11 11.74
CA ILE A 70 6.09 -15.68 12.03
C ILE A 70 6.33 -15.50 13.53
N ASP A 71 7.53 -15.10 13.91
CA ASP A 71 7.90 -14.88 15.32
C ASP A 71 7.33 -13.58 15.89
N ARG A 72 7.40 -12.47 15.12
CA ARG A 72 6.93 -11.16 15.58
C ARG A 72 6.55 -10.24 14.42
N VAL A 73 5.43 -9.53 14.57
CA VAL A 73 5.02 -8.41 13.72
C VAL A 73 4.90 -7.15 14.57
N VAL A 74 5.50 -6.05 14.11
CA VAL A 74 5.42 -4.73 14.75
C VAL A 74 4.78 -3.76 13.76
N ILE A 75 3.71 -3.11 14.19
CA ILE A 75 3.02 -2.07 13.42
C ILE A 75 3.23 -0.77 14.17
N ASP A 76 4.08 0.09 13.61
CA ASP A 76 4.35 1.42 14.16
C ASP A 76 3.63 2.47 13.32
N VAL A 77 2.65 3.14 13.93
CA VAL A 77 1.91 4.27 13.35
C VAL A 77 2.29 5.60 13.99
N THR A 78 3.42 5.64 14.72
CA THR A 78 3.89 6.88 15.35
C THR A 78 4.26 7.94 14.31
N GLY A 79 4.01 9.20 14.67
CA GLY A 79 4.13 10.35 13.78
C GLY A 79 2.80 11.12 13.67
N ALA A 80 2.87 12.35 13.20
CA ALA A 80 1.67 13.09 12.83
C ALA A 80 1.17 12.56 11.48
N PRO A 81 -0.07 12.05 11.38
CA PRO A 81 -0.63 11.67 10.09
C PRO A 81 -0.62 12.90 9.17
N PHE A 82 -0.08 12.75 7.97
CA PHE A 82 -0.22 13.78 6.94
C PHE A 82 -1.65 13.71 6.41
N VAL A 83 -2.49 14.66 6.86
CA VAL A 83 -3.85 14.83 6.34
C VAL A 83 -3.83 15.97 5.33
N ASP A 84 -4.07 15.66 4.06
CA ASP A 84 -4.24 16.67 3.01
C ASP A 84 -5.68 17.17 3.01
N HIS A 85 -5.96 18.12 3.91
CA HIS A 85 -7.29 18.70 4.07
C HIS A 85 -7.79 19.41 2.80
N GLU A 86 -6.91 20.00 1.98
CA GLU A 86 -7.32 20.59 0.70
C GLU A 86 -7.85 19.51 -0.25
N LYS A 87 -7.17 18.35 -0.31
CA LYS A 87 -7.58 17.24 -1.16
C LYS A 87 -8.87 16.59 -0.65
N GLU A 88 -9.10 16.55 0.66
CA GLU A 88 -10.40 16.13 1.24
C GLU A 88 -11.53 17.10 0.87
N VAL A 89 -11.32 18.41 1.01
CA VAL A 89 -12.32 19.42 0.63
C VAL A 89 -12.64 19.39 -0.86
N LYS A 90 -11.61 19.27 -1.73
CA LYS A 90 -11.81 19.11 -3.18
C LYS A 90 -12.64 17.86 -3.50
N ARG A 91 -12.42 16.75 -2.78
CA ARG A 91 -13.23 15.53 -2.91
C ARG A 91 -14.68 15.72 -2.50
N TYR A 92 -14.97 16.48 -1.45
CA TYR A 92 -16.35 16.80 -1.07
C TYR A 92 -17.06 17.59 -2.17
N LEU A 93 -16.39 18.60 -2.74
CA LEU A 93 -16.96 19.49 -3.76
C LEU A 93 -17.15 18.84 -5.14
N THR A 94 -16.46 17.72 -5.44
CA THR A 94 -16.60 16.98 -6.71
C THR A 94 -17.63 15.85 -6.64
N ARG A 95 -18.25 15.63 -5.47
CA ARG A 95 -19.20 14.54 -5.23
C ARG A 95 -20.67 14.99 -5.30
N ASP A 96 -20.91 16.29 -5.45
CA ASP A 96 -22.19 16.94 -5.80
C ASP A 96 -22.19 17.34 -7.29
#